data_AF-A0A9P6JBD1-F1
#
_entry.id   AF-A0A9P6JBD1-F1
#
_cell.length_a   1.000
_cell.length_b   1.000
_cell.length_c   1.000
_cell.angle_alpha   90.00
_cell.angle_beta   90.00
_cell.angle_gamma   90.00
#
_symmetry.space_group_name_H-M   'P 1'
#
loop_
_entity.id
_entity.type
_entity.pdbx_description
1 polymer ?
#
loop_
_entity_poly.entity_id
_entity_poly.type
_entity_poly.pdbx_seq_one_letter_code
_entity_poly.pdbx_strand_id
1 'polypeptide(L)'
;MLLTYTTLACVYFVYMGFGPLMLIAEHEDDAFWPYALPRSLVAFSEVLTVGMGFVIGSMTAWHWQLVLTAQTTLEHHSNSQVRLICAKKGEKFTNAYDFGVVGNLQNLFNIGRRGHYPWYTAFLPIRIPPIGNGKRFEKSGQGYVQHSLEKDDLV
;
A
#
# COMPACT_ATOMS: atom_id res chain seq x y z
N MET A 1 1.41 -7.03 -2.50
CA MET A 1 1.19 -7.61 -3.84
C MET A 1 -0.27 -7.89 -4.10
N LEU A 2 -0.97 -8.66 -3.25
CA LEU A 2 -2.41 -8.91 -3.43
C LEU A 2 -3.23 -7.61 -3.56
N LEU A 3 -3.12 -6.71 -2.57
CA LEU A 3 -3.84 -5.43 -2.56
C LEU A 3 -3.60 -4.60 -3.83
N THR A 4 -2.34 -4.44 -4.25
CA THR A 4 -1.97 -3.71 -5.47
C THR A 4 -2.56 -4.36 -6.72
N TYR A 5 -2.54 -5.69 -6.83
CA TYR A 5 -3.14 -6.40 -7.96
C TYR A 5 -4.65 -6.27 -8.01
N THR A 6 -5.32 -6.41 -6.86
CA THR A 6 -6.77 -6.26 -6.78
C THR A 6 -7.20 -4.85 -7.15
N THR A 7 -6.50 -3.81 -6.68
CA THR A 7 -6.79 -2.42 -7.07
C THR A 7 -6.61 -2.21 -8.57
N LEU A 8 -5.53 -2.69 -9.17
CA LEU A 8 -5.32 -2.60 -10.63
C LEU A 8 -6.40 -3.36 -11.41
N ALA A 9 -6.81 -4.53 -10.93
CA ALA A 9 -7.89 -5.31 -11.54
C ALA A 9 -9.24 -4.56 -11.48
N CYS A 10 -9.57 -3.91 -10.36
CA CYS A 10 -10.76 -3.08 -10.24
C CYS A 10 -10.73 -1.90 -11.22
N VAL A 11 -9.60 -1.18 -11.31
CA VAL A 11 -9.43 -0.06 -12.26
C VAL A 11 -9.57 -0.55 -13.71
N TYR A 12 -8.93 -1.66 -14.05
CA TYR A 12 -9.01 -2.25 -15.37
C TYR A 12 -10.44 -2.67 -15.73
N PHE A 13 -11.14 -3.32 -14.80
CA PHE A 13 -12.52 -3.76 -15.01
C PHE A 13 -13.45 -2.57 -15.28
N VAL A 14 -13.39 -1.52 -14.44
CA VAL A 14 -14.19 -0.30 -14.63
C VAL A 14 -13.85 0.41 -15.93
N TYR A 15 -12.56 0.48 -16.29
CA TYR A 15 -12.14 1.07 -17.56
C TYR A 15 -12.72 0.33 -18.77
N MET A 16 -12.67 -1.01 -18.76
CA MET A 16 -13.21 -1.85 -19.84
C MET A 16 -14.75 -1.80 -19.88
N GLY A 17 -15.40 -1.74 -18.72
CA GLY A 17 -16.85 -1.71 -18.59
C GLY A 17 -17.51 -0.35 -18.78
N PHE A 18 -16.71 0.72 -18.91
CA PHE A 18 -17.22 2.07 -19.12
C PHE A 18 -18.09 2.20 -20.38
N GLY A 19 -17.72 1.57 -21.50
CA GLY A 19 -18.53 1.57 -22.72
C GLY A 19 -19.92 0.93 -22.53
N PRO A 20 -20.00 -0.34 -22.09
CA PRO A 20 -21.26 -0.99 -21.72
C PRO A 20 -22.10 -0.19 -20.71
N LEU A 21 -21.46 0.44 -19.73
CA LEU A 21 -22.14 1.25 -18.72
C LEU A 21 -22.81 2.48 -19.32
N MET A 22 -22.14 3.19 -20.23
CA MET A 22 -22.72 4.36 -20.92
C MET A 22 -23.91 3.96 -21.80
N LEU A 23 -23.85 2.82 -22.49
CA LEU A 23 -24.98 2.29 -23.26
C LEU A 23 -26.20 1.96 -22.38
N ILE A 24 -25.98 1.51 -21.14
CA ILE A 24 -27.07 1.30 -20.18
C ILE A 24 -27.63 2.65 -19.69
N ALA A 25 -26.75 3.63 -19.48
CA ALA A 25 -27.12 4.95 -18.97
C ALA A 25 -27.91 5.79 -19.98
N GLU A 26 -27.66 5.62 -21.29
CA GLU A 26 -28.34 6.36 -22.36
C GLU A 26 -29.79 5.91 -22.60
N HIS A 27 -30.28 4.88 -21.90
CA HIS A 27 -31.68 4.44 -21.83
C HIS A 27 -32.45 4.52 -23.17
N GLU A 28 -31.85 4.00 -24.24
CA GLU A 28 -32.56 3.79 -25.49
C GLU A 28 -33.27 2.43 -25.43
N ASP A 29 -34.61 2.48 -25.44
CA ASP A 29 -35.46 1.28 -25.32
C ASP A 29 -35.22 0.28 -26.46
N ASP A 30 -34.82 0.74 -27.65
CA ASP A 30 -34.55 -0.07 -28.84
C ASP A 30 -33.05 -0.29 -29.13
N ALA A 31 -32.14 0.14 -28.25
CA ALA A 31 -30.71 -0.01 -28.49
C ALA A 31 -30.29 -1.49 -28.53
N PHE A 32 -29.72 -1.91 -29.66
CA PHE A 32 -29.13 -3.23 -29.83
C PHE A 32 -28.04 -3.46 -28.78
N TRP A 33 -28.17 -4.51 -27.97
CA TRP A 33 -27.19 -4.87 -26.95
C TRP A 33 -26.20 -5.89 -27.50
N PRO A 34 -24.94 -5.51 -27.80
CA PRO A 34 -23.99 -6.39 -28.48
C PRO A 34 -23.24 -7.35 -27.53
N TYR A 35 -23.54 -7.34 -26.23
CA TYR A 35 -22.80 -8.12 -25.23
C TYR A 35 -23.58 -9.37 -24.78
N ALA A 36 -22.83 -10.43 -24.44
CA ALA A 36 -23.43 -11.71 -24.01
C ALA A 36 -24.08 -11.65 -22.61
N LEU A 37 -23.65 -10.72 -21.75
CA LEU A 37 -24.14 -10.59 -20.38
C LEU A 37 -25.39 -9.69 -20.32
N PRO A 38 -26.38 -9.98 -19.47
CA PRO A 38 -27.55 -9.13 -19.34
C PRO A 38 -27.20 -7.76 -18.73
N ARG A 39 -27.90 -6.71 -19.16
CA ARG A 39 -27.66 -5.31 -18.73
C ARG A 39 -27.60 -5.15 -17.21
N SER A 40 -28.51 -5.79 -16.48
CA SER A 40 -28.57 -5.72 -15.01
C SER A 40 -27.34 -6.29 -14.32
N LEU A 41 -26.77 -7.38 -14.83
CA LEU A 41 -25.57 -8.00 -14.27
C LEU A 41 -24.33 -7.15 -14.52
N VAL A 42 -24.22 -6.56 -15.71
CA VAL A 42 -23.14 -5.62 -16.03
C VAL A 42 -23.23 -4.40 -15.10
N ALA A 43 -24.38 -3.74 -15.03
CA ALA A 43 -24.58 -2.58 -14.14
C ALA A 43 -24.27 -2.91 -12.67
N PHE A 44 -24.75 -4.05 -12.16
CA PHE A 44 -24.49 -4.48 -10.79
C PHE A 44 -22.99 -4.74 -10.56
N SER A 45 -22.32 -5.43 -11.49
CA SER A 45 -20.89 -5.72 -11.38
C SER A 45 -20.02 -4.46 -11.41
N GLU A 46 -20.39 -3.46 -12.21
CA GLU A 46 -19.71 -2.16 -12.27
C GLU A 46 -19.83 -1.42 -10.94
N VAL A 47 -21.04 -1.27 -10.41
CA VAL A 47 -21.28 -0.57 -9.14
C VAL A 47 -20.53 -1.25 -8.00
N LEU A 48 -20.57 -2.58 -7.93
CA LEU A 48 -19.81 -3.33 -6.92
C LEU A 48 -18.31 -3.10 -7.07
N THR A 49 -17.78 -3.16 -8.29
CA THR A 49 -16.34 -3.04 -8.53
C THR A 49 -15.84 -1.63 -8.21
N VAL A 50 -16.62 -0.59 -8.49
CA VAL A 50 -16.30 0.79 -8.08
C VAL A 50 -16.23 0.90 -6.56
N GLY A 51 -17.24 0.38 -5.85
CA GLY A 51 -17.27 0.40 -4.38
C GLY A 51 -16.10 -0.36 -3.76
N MET A 52 -15.83 -1.58 -4.23
CA MET A 52 -14.69 -2.38 -3.77
C MET A 52 -13.35 -1.72 -4.12
N GLY A 53 -13.24 -1.15 -5.32
CA GLY A 53 -12.06 -0.44 -5.79
C GLY A 53 -11.69 0.74 -4.89
N PHE A 54 -12.67 1.49 -4.41
CA PHE A 54 -12.44 2.59 -3.47
C PHE A 54 -11.92 2.11 -2.12
N VAL A 55 -12.58 1.12 -1.51
CA VAL A 55 -12.17 0.57 -0.20
C VAL A 55 -10.78 -0.07 -0.28
N ILE A 56 -10.56 -0.93 -1.26
CA ILE A 56 -9.28 -1.63 -1.42
C ILE A 56 -8.18 -0.66 -1.86
N GLY A 57 -8.50 0.32 -2.71
CA GLY A 57 -7.58 1.36 -3.15
C GLY A 57 -7.07 2.23 -1.99
N SER A 58 -7.96 2.72 -1.14
CA SER A 58 -7.57 3.48 0.06
C SER A 58 -6.70 2.67 1.01
N MET A 59 -7.05 1.39 1.25
CA MET A 59 -6.25 0.48 2.06
C MET A 59 -4.88 0.23 1.43
N THR A 60 -4.80 0.11 0.10
CA THR A 60 -3.53 -0.06 -0.62
C THR A 60 -2.64 1.17 -0.48
N ALA A 61 -3.20 2.37 -0.63
CA ALA A 61 -2.46 3.62 -0.47
C ALA A 61 -1.87 3.75 0.93
N TRP A 62 -2.66 3.43 1.96
CA TRP A 62 -2.19 3.40 3.35
C TRP A 62 -1.01 2.45 3.55
N HIS A 63 -1.11 1.21 3.07
CA HIS A 63 -0.02 0.25 3.20
C HIS A 63 1.22 0.68 2.41
N TRP A 64 1.06 1.34 1.26
CA TRP A 64 2.20 1.89 0.53
C TRP A 64 2.89 2.98 1.35
N GLN A 65 2.16 3.89 1.99
CA GLN A 65 2.75 4.90 2.87
C GLN A 65 3.55 4.26 4.03
N LEU A 66 3.03 3.18 4.62
CA LEU A 66 3.73 2.42 5.67
C LEU A 66 5.04 1.80 5.16
N VAL A 67 4.99 1.15 3.99
CA VAL A 67 6.18 0.58 3.34
C VAL A 67 7.22 1.66 3.03
N LEU A 68 6.79 2.78 2.47
CA LEU A 68 7.68 3.87 2.08
C LEU A 68 8.35 4.54 3.27
N THR A 69 7.73 4.49 4.46
CA THR A 69 8.32 5.00 5.70
C THR A 69 8.97 3.91 6.56
N ALA A 70 9.01 2.65 6.09
CA ALA A 70 9.51 1.47 6.80
C ALA A 70 8.91 1.29 8.20
N GLN A 71 7.58 1.35 8.31
CA GLN A 71 6.84 1.17 9.56
C GLN A 71 5.73 0.14 9.39
N THR A 72 5.43 -0.58 10.46
CA THR A 72 4.18 -1.35 10.58
C THR A 72 3.02 -0.46 11.06
N THR A 73 1.77 -0.91 10.91
CA THR A 73 0.60 -0.15 11.40
C THR A 73 0.67 0.13 12.89
N LEU A 74 1.14 -0.85 13.68
CA LEU A 74 1.33 -0.69 15.12
C LEU A 74 2.40 0.36 15.42
N GLU A 75 3.55 0.26 14.75
CA GLU A 75 4.64 1.25 14.89
C GLU A 75 4.18 2.64 14.45
N HIS A 76 3.37 2.77 13.40
CA HIS A 76 2.83 4.06 12.98
C HIS A 76 2.00 4.72 14.08
N HIS A 77 1.13 3.95 14.73
CA HIS A 77 0.33 4.43 15.85
C HIS A 77 1.20 4.81 17.05
N SER A 78 2.18 3.98 17.43
CA SER A 78 3.10 4.28 18.52
C SER A 78 3.97 5.52 18.21
N ASN A 79 4.50 5.59 16.99
CA ASN A 79 5.32 6.72 16.52
C ASN A 79 4.53 8.02 16.42
N SER A 80 3.19 7.99 16.27
CA SER A 80 2.38 9.21 16.27
C SER A 80 2.51 10.00 17.58
N GLN A 81 2.56 9.29 18.72
CA GLN A 81 2.74 9.89 20.04
C GLN A 81 4.16 10.43 20.21
N VAL A 82 5.16 9.65 19.78
CA VAL A 82 6.57 10.08 19.82
C VAL A 82 6.80 11.32 18.96
N ARG A 83 6.21 11.37 17.77
CA ARG A 83 6.27 12.56 16.88
C ARG A 83 5.74 13.81 17.57
N LEU A 84 4.64 13.69 18.33
CA LEU A 84 4.08 14.81 19.09
C LEU A 84 5.03 15.26 20.21
N ILE A 85 5.67 14.32 20.92
CA ILE A 85 6.63 14.63 21.97
C ILE A 85 7.87 15.33 21.39
N CYS A 86 8.46 14.79 20.32
CA CYS A 86 9.59 15.41 19.63
C CYS A 86 9.22 16.82 19.13
N ALA A 87 8.04 17.00 18.54
CA ALA A 87 7.58 18.32 18.07
C ALA A 87 7.49 19.35 19.22
N LYS A 88 7.07 18.93 20.42
CA LYS A 88 7.06 19.79 21.61
C LYS A 88 8.46 20.14 22.10
N LYS A 89 9.42 19.22 21.99
CA LYS A 89 10.84 19.43 22.33
C LYS A 89 11.60 20.25 21.26
N GLY A 90 10.98 20.59 20.13
CA GLY A 90 11.66 21.23 18.98
C GLY A 90 12.54 20.27 18.17
N GLU A 91 12.33 18.96 18.35
CA GLU A 91 13.09 17.88 17.75
C GLU A 91 12.36 17.24 16.56
N LYS A 92 13.11 16.72 15.59
CA LYS A 92 12.55 16.08 14.39
C LYS A 92 12.56 14.55 14.53
N PHE A 93 11.39 13.95 14.67
CA PHE A 93 11.28 12.49 14.65
C PHE A 93 11.70 11.89 13.29
N THR A 94 12.61 10.94 13.34
CA THR A 94 13.06 10.12 12.20
C THR A 94 12.94 8.65 12.56
N ASN A 95 12.44 7.82 11.65
CA ASN A 95 12.30 6.40 11.90
C ASN A 95 13.66 5.68 11.77
N ALA A 96 14.03 4.86 12.75
CA ALA A 96 15.30 4.12 12.76
C ALA A 96 15.40 3.02 11.70
N TYR A 97 14.27 2.58 11.16
CA TYR A 97 14.21 1.57 10.10
C TYR A 97 14.06 2.17 8.70
N ASP A 98 13.97 3.49 8.59
CA ASP A 98 13.82 4.18 7.31
C ASP A 98 15.18 4.41 6.65
N PHE A 99 15.38 3.79 5.49
CA PHE A 99 16.55 3.93 4.60
C PHE A 99 16.24 4.81 3.38
N GLY A 100 15.13 5.55 3.41
CA GLY A 100 14.56 6.28 2.28
C GLY A 100 13.68 5.39 1.39
N VAL A 101 12.86 6.03 0.55
CA VAL A 101 11.86 5.38 -0.32
C VAL A 101 12.43 4.19 -1.10
N VAL A 102 13.56 4.38 -1.81
CA VAL A 102 14.18 3.33 -2.62
C VAL A 102 14.78 2.22 -1.74
N GLY A 103 15.45 2.59 -0.64
CA GLY A 103 16.05 1.62 0.29
C GLY A 103 14.99 0.75 0.97
N ASN A 104 13.85 1.34 1.34
CA ASN A 104 12.74 0.63 1.97
C ASN A 104 12.07 -0.35 1.01
N LEU A 105 11.86 0.06 -0.25
CA LEU A 105 11.34 -0.83 -1.28
C LEU A 105 12.33 -1.97 -1.59
N GLN A 106 13.63 -1.68 -1.67
CA GLN A 106 14.67 -2.69 -1.85
C GLN A 106 14.66 -3.72 -0.70
N ASN A 107 14.52 -3.25 0.54
CA ASN A 107 14.43 -4.11 1.72
C ASN A 107 13.16 -4.96 1.73
N LEU A 108 12.00 -4.38 1.36
CA LEU A 108 10.72 -5.10 1.31
C LEU A 108 10.75 -6.25 0.30
N PHE A 109 11.22 -5.97 -0.92
CA PHE A 109 11.24 -6.97 -2.00
C PHE A 109 12.51 -7.83 -2.00
N ASN A 110 13.46 -7.56 -1.10
CA ASN A 110 14.76 -8.22 -1.06
C ASN A 110 15.49 -8.13 -2.42
N ILE A 111 15.47 -6.94 -3.02
CA ILE A 111 16.06 -6.62 -4.34
C ILE A 111 17.17 -5.57 -4.24
N GLY A 112 17.98 -5.43 -5.29
CA GLY A 112 18.99 -4.39 -5.40
C GLY A 112 20.29 -4.72 -4.66
N ARG A 113 21.03 -3.69 -4.23
CA ARG A 113 22.40 -3.86 -3.68
C ARG A 113 22.47 -4.67 -2.39
N ARG A 114 21.39 -4.65 -1.59
CA ARG A 114 21.28 -5.39 -0.32
C ARG A 114 20.48 -6.69 -0.47
N GLY A 115 19.79 -6.84 -1.60
CA GLY A 115 18.87 -7.93 -1.84
C GLY A 115 19.53 -9.13 -2.50
N HIS A 116 18.94 -10.30 -2.31
CA HIS A 116 19.39 -11.54 -2.95
C HIS A 116 18.62 -11.86 -4.25
N TYR A 117 17.56 -11.11 -4.56
CA TYR A 117 16.66 -11.42 -5.67
C TYR A 117 16.74 -10.37 -6.80
N PRO A 118 16.54 -10.78 -8.06
CA PRO A 118 16.46 -9.86 -9.20
C PRO A 118 15.29 -8.87 -9.09
N TRP A 119 15.42 -7.68 -9.68
CA TRP A 119 14.39 -6.62 -9.57
C TRP A 119 12.99 -7.05 -10.07
N TYR A 120 12.89 -7.94 -11.05
CA TYR A 120 11.62 -8.38 -11.63
C TYR A 120 10.79 -9.23 -10.66
N THR A 121 11.41 -9.80 -9.61
CA THR A 121 10.67 -10.59 -8.60
C THR A 121 9.73 -9.72 -7.78
N ALA A 122 9.93 -8.40 -7.75
CA ALA A 122 9.02 -7.45 -7.10
C ALA A 122 7.61 -7.47 -7.73
N PHE A 123 7.49 -7.83 -9.01
CA PHE A 123 6.20 -7.93 -9.71
C PHE A 123 5.61 -9.34 -9.66
N LEU A 124 6.31 -10.33 -9.15
CA LEU A 124 5.77 -11.69 -9.15
C LEU A 124 5.16 -12.00 -7.78
N PRO A 125 3.97 -12.59 -7.69
CA PRO A 125 3.36 -13.02 -6.43
C PRO A 125 4.03 -14.31 -5.91
N ILE A 126 5.35 -14.33 -5.87
CA ILE A 126 6.16 -15.44 -5.38
C ILE A 126 6.49 -15.16 -3.92
N ARG A 127 6.55 -16.22 -3.10
CA ARG A 127 7.00 -16.10 -1.71
C ARG A 127 8.50 -15.84 -1.69
N ILE A 128 8.89 -14.58 -1.60
CA ILE A 128 10.26 -14.15 -1.40
C ILE A 128 10.45 -13.91 0.10
N PRO A 129 11.44 -14.55 0.75
CA PRO A 129 11.71 -14.26 2.15
C PRO A 129 12.18 -12.80 2.28
N PRO A 130 11.68 -12.06 3.29
CA PRO A 130 12.15 -10.71 3.56
C PRO A 130 13.64 -10.74 3.94
N ILE A 131 14.32 -9.61 3.81
CA ILE A 131 15.73 -9.50 4.21
C ILE A 131 15.87 -9.71 5.73
N GLY A 132 16.79 -10.59 6.14
CA GLY A 132 17.05 -10.91 7.55
C GLY A 132 16.23 -12.08 8.11
N ASN A 133 16.14 -12.16 9.44
CA ASN A 133 15.55 -13.30 10.16
C ASN A 133 14.24 -12.97 10.90
N GLY A 134 13.69 -11.77 10.70
CA GLY A 134 12.46 -11.30 11.36
C GLY A 134 12.60 -11.02 12.87
N LYS A 135 13.75 -11.29 13.49
CA LYS A 135 14.03 -10.99 14.91
C LYS A 135 14.89 -9.74 15.08
N ARG A 136 15.77 -9.48 14.11
CA ARG A 136 16.62 -8.30 14.06
C ARG A 136 16.46 -7.65 12.71
N PHE A 137 16.23 -6.35 12.74
CA PHE A 137 16.13 -5.51 11.56
C PHE A 137 17.32 -4.56 11.54
N GLU A 138 17.88 -4.35 10.36
CA GLU A 138 18.95 -3.39 10.17
C GLU A 138 18.39 -1.99 10.40
N LYS A 139 19.15 -1.15 11.12
CA LYS A 139 18.78 0.24 11.39
C LYS A 139 19.58 1.15 10.46
N SER A 140 18.97 2.25 10.02
CA SER A 140 19.64 3.25 9.17
C SER A 140 20.69 4.08 9.90
N GLY A 141 20.70 4.01 11.24
CA GLY A 141 21.62 4.77 12.10
C GLY A 141 21.23 6.24 12.29
N GLN A 142 20.15 6.71 11.64
CA GLN A 142 19.71 8.11 11.66
C GLN A 142 18.34 8.33 12.33
N GLY A 143 17.78 7.31 12.95
CA GLY A 143 16.44 7.40 13.54
C GLY A 143 16.42 7.52 15.06
N TYR A 144 15.34 8.12 15.54
CA TYR A 144 14.95 8.14 16.95
C TYR A 144 14.77 6.71 17.45
N VAL A 145 15.59 6.32 18.42
CA VAL A 145 15.48 5.03 19.10
C VAL A 145 14.62 5.22 20.34
N GLN A 146 13.57 4.43 20.49
CA GLN A 146 12.61 4.53 21.59
C GLN A 146 13.26 4.44 22.99
N HIS A 147 14.43 3.80 23.10
CA HIS A 147 15.25 3.76 24.31
C HIS A 147 15.68 5.16 24.81
N SER A 148 15.75 6.16 23.94
CA SER A 148 16.03 7.54 24.36
C SER A 148 14.89 8.14 25.17
N LEU A 149 13.63 7.75 24.92
CA LEU A 149 12.48 8.22 25.69
C LEU A 149 12.46 7.60 27.10
N GLU A 150 12.78 6.31 27.22
CA GLU A 150 12.83 5.65 28.53
C GLU A 150 13.91 6.22 29.44
N LYS A 151 14.99 6.77 28.87
CA LYS A 151 15.99 7.51 29.65
C LYS A 151 15.53 8.91 30.05
N ASP A 152 14.75 9.58 29.20
CA ASP A 152 14.24 10.93 29.47
C ASP A 152 13.03 10.94 30.40
N ASP A 153 12.20 9.89 30.40
CA ASP A 153 11.02 9.75 31.28
C ASP A 153 11.39 9.28 32.70
N LEU A 154 12.65 8.91 32.93
CA LEU A 154 13.21 8.51 34.24
C LEU A 154 13.99 9.64 34.94
N VAL A 155 13.95 10.87 34.42
CA VAL A 155 14.62 12.07 34.97
C VAL A 155 13.62 13.12 35.39
#